data_AF-A0A8J6HYV7-F1
#
_entry.id   AF-A0A8J6HYV7-F1
#
_cell.length_a   1.000
_cell.length_b   1.000
_cell.length_c   1.000
_cell.angle_alpha   90.00
_cell.angle_beta   90.00
_cell.angle_gamma   90.00
#
_symmetry.space_group_name_H-M   'P 1'
#
loop_
_entity.id
_entity.type
_entity.pdbx_description
1 polymer ?
#
loop_
_entity_poly.entity_id
_entity_poly.type
_entity_poly.pdbx_seq_one_letter_code
_entity_poly.pdbx_strand_id
1 'polypeptide(L)'
;MKGFVFFLSCLALVLAEDELSAFLSGSRQFTGAIYNQLLVDNKENIVVSPFSAETVLALTQSGAKGDTGAEIRTGLHLPDTEEDTEVAIKSVLPTIQSEYCSLVTANKIYVEKEPSLRTSSLPRV
;
A
#
# COMPACT_ATOMS: atom_id res chain seq x y z
N MET A 1 2.24 37.35 6.10
CA MET A 1 1.69 36.04 6.54
C MET A 1 1.12 35.16 5.42
N LYS A 2 0.83 35.67 4.20
CA LYS A 2 0.33 34.84 3.08
C LYS A 2 1.42 34.05 2.33
N GLY A 3 2.65 34.57 2.30
CA GLY A 3 3.79 33.91 1.64
C GLY A 3 4.35 32.69 2.39
N PHE A 4 4.26 32.67 3.73
CA PHE A 4 4.72 31.53 4.53
C PHE A 4 3.81 30.30 4.38
N VAL A 5 2.50 30.52 4.17
CA VAL A 5 1.51 29.46 3.92
C VAL A 5 1.72 28.82 2.54
N PHE A 6 2.10 29.60 1.54
CA PHE A 6 2.44 29.07 0.20
C PHE A 6 3.71 28.22 0.21
N PHE A 7 4.72 28.61 1.00
CA PHE A 7 5.97 27.87 1.12
C PHE A 7 5.79 26.53 1.86
N LEU A 8 4.94 26.50 2.89
CA LEU A 8 4.60 25.27 3.62
C LEU A 8 3.80 24.28 2.74
N SER A 9 2.93 24.80 1.86
CA SER A 9 2.15 24.02 0.91
C SER A 9 3.03 23.33 -0.14
N CYS A 10 4.02 24.03 -0.71
CA CYS A 10 4.96 23.44 -1.67
C CYS A 10 5.84 22.34 -1.06
N LEU A 11 6.26 22.48 0.20
CA LEU A 11 7.12 21.49 0.85
C LEU A 11 6.38 20.17 1.09
N ALA A 12 5.10 20.22 1.46
CA ALA A 12 4.28 19.02 1.63
C ALA A 12 4.05 18.27 0.31
N LEU A 13 3.94 18.99 -0.81
CA LEU A 13 3.76 18.37 -2.13
C LEU A 13 5.02 17.65 -2.62
N VAL A 14 6.21 18.22 -2.37
CA VAL A 14 7.50 17.63 -2.78
C VAL A 14 7.82 16.35 -1.99
N LEU A 15 7.44 16.25 -0.72
CA LEU A 15 7.67 15.04 0.09
C LEU A 15 6.75 13.87 -0.34
N ALA A 16 5.50 14.17 -0.67
CA ALA A 16 4.54 13.17 -1.14
C ALA A 16 4.92 12.54 -2.50
N GLU A 17 5.67 13.25 -3.35
CA GLU A 17 6.19 12.70 -4.61
C GLU A 17 7.23 11.58 -4.37
N ASP A 18 8.02 11.68 -3.31
CA ASP A 18 9.04 10.68 -2.97
C ASP A 18 8.40 9.38 -2.45
N GLU A 19 7.46 9.49 -1.51
CA GLU A 19 6.73 8.36 -0.92
C GLU A 19 5.93 7.55 -1.95
N LEU A 20 5.22 8.25 -2.84
CA LEU A 20 4.50 7.63 -3.95
C LEU A 20 5.47 6.91 -4.89
N SER A 21 6.62 7.51 -5.20
CA SER A 21 7.60 6.89 -6.10
C SER A 21 8.21 5.62 -5.49
N ALA A 22 8.50 5.63 -4.19
CA ALA A 22 9.00 4.48 -3.45
C ALA A 22 7.98 3.33 -3.44
N PHE A 23 6.72 3.64 -3.13
CA PHE A 23 5.63 2.66 -3.18
C PHE A 23 5.45 2.06 -4.59
N LEU A 24 5.43 2.89 -5.63
CA LEU A 24 5.28 2.40 -7.02
C LEU A 24 6.49 1.56 -7.46
N SER A 25 7.70 1.89 -7.00
CA SER A 25 8.89 1.07 -7.24
C SER A 25 8.77 -0.29 -6.56
N GLY A 26 8.34 -0.32 -5.30
CA GLY A 26 8.09 -1.54 -4.55
C GLY A 26 7.02 -2.42 -5.18
N SER A 27 5.87 -1.83 -5.55
CA SER A 27 4.75 -2.53 -6.21
C SER A 27 5.17 -3.20 -7.53
N ARG A 28 6.06 -2.57 -8.32
CA ARG A 28 6.63 -3.19 -9.53
C ARG A 28 7.50 -4.39 -9.20
N GLN A 29 8.33 -4.30 -8.15
CA GLN A 29 9.19 -5.40 -7.71
C GLN A 29 8.35 -6.58 -7.19
N PHE A 30 7.37 -6.30 -6.32
CA PHE A 30 6.42 -7.28 -5.82
C PHE A 30 5.65 -7.96 -6.96
N THR A 31 5.14 -7.17 -7.92
CA THR A 31 4.47 -7.68 -9.12
C THR A 31 5.36 -8.63 -9.91
N GLY A 32 6.62 -8.26 -10.16
CA GLY A 32 7.57 -9.12 -10.86
C GLY A 32 7.86 -10.41 -10.11
N ALA A 33 8.03 -10.34 -8.78
CA ALA A 33 8.27 -11.51 -7.94
C ALA A 33 7.08 -12.49 -7.96
N ILE A 34 5.86 -11.98 -7.77
CA ILE A 34 4.63 -12.79 -7.84
C ILE A 34 4.46 -13.41 -9.22
N TYR A 35 4.64 -12.63 -10.28
CA TYR A 35 4.50 -13.14 -11.64
C TYR A 35 5.51 -14.27 -11.92
N ASN A 36 6.78 -14.07 -11.56
CA ASN A 36 7.81 -15.10 -11.70
C ASN A 36 7.46 -16.37 -10.91
N GLN A 37 6.94 -16.22 -9.69
CA GLN A 37 6.51 -17.37 -8.89
C GLN A 37 5.35 -18.12 -9.53
N LEU A 38 4.36 -17.41 -10.08
CA LEU A 38 3.22 -18.01 -10.75
C LEU A 38 3.63 -18.77 -12.03
N LEU A 39 4.66 -18.32 -12.74
CA LEU A 39 5.18 -19.00 -13.93
C LEU A 39 5.85 -20.36 -13.63
N VAL A 40 6.31 -20.59 -12.41
CA VAL A 40 6.96 -21.87 -12.04
C VAL A 40 5.95 -23.02 -12.11
N ASP A 41 4.73 -22.78 -11.64
CA ASP A 41 3.71 -23.82 -11.46
C ASP A 41 2.66 -23.84 -12.58
N ASN A 42 2.54 -22.75 -13.35
CA ASN A 42 1.48 -22.59 -14.36
C ASN A 42 2.07 -22.54 -15.77
N LYS A 43 1.63 -23.47 -16.63
CA LYS A 43 1.98 -23.52 -18.06
C LYS A 43 0.91 -22.93 -18.98
N GLU A 44 -0.18 -22.44 -18.41
CA GLU A 44 -1.31 -21.85 -19.12
C GLU A 44 -1.33 -20.32 -18.98
N ASN A 45 -2.40 -19.69 -19.46
CA ASN A 45 -2.58 -18.25 -19.36
C ASN A 45 -2.74 -17.83 -17.89
N ILE A 46 -2.01 -16.79 -17.48
CA ILE A 46 -2.06 -16.23 -16.13
C ILE A 46 -2.68 -14.84 -16.19
N VAL A 47 -3.74 -14.64 -15.41
CA VAL A 47 -4.33 -13.32 -15.15
C VAL A 47 -4.34 -13.11 -13.65
N VAL A 48 -3.64 -12.09 -13.17
CA VAL A 48 -3.48 -11.79 -11.74
C VAL A 48 -3.55 -10.28 -11.54
N SER A 49 -4.07 -9.86 -10.38
CA SER A 49 -4.00 -8.47 -9.91
C SER A 49 -3.10 -8.39 -8.68
N PRO A 50 -1.78 -8.20 -8.86
CA PRO A 50 -0.85 -8.04 -7.75
C PRO A 50 -1.24 -6.87 -6.85
N PHE A 51 -1.75 -5.78 -7.42
CA PHE A 51 -2.20 -4.60 -6.68
C PHE A 51 -3.28 -4.91 -5.63
N SER A 52 -4.25 -5.78 -5.95
CA SER A 52 -5.29 -6.17 -4.98
C SER A 52 -4.69 -6.96 -3.80
N ALA A 53 -3.80 -7.92 -4.10
CA ALA A 53 -3.09 -8.70 -3.09
C ALA A 53 -2.17 -7.81 -2.22
N GLU A 54 -1.42 -6.91 -2.85
CA GLU A 54 -0.58 -5.92 -2.19
C GLU A 54 -1.40 -5.03 -1.26
N THR A 55 -2.57 -4.54 -1.71
CA THR A 55 -3.42 -3.66 -0.88
C THR A 55 -3.92 -4.36 0.39
N VAL A 56 -4.39 -5.62 0.30
CA VAL A 56 -4.87 -6.34 1.48
C VAL A 56 -3.72 -6.76 2.41
N LEU A 57 -2.54 -7.06 1.87
CA LEU A 57 -1.36 -7.39 2.66
C LEU A 57 -0.74 -6.14 3.32
N ALA A 58 -0.76 -4.98 2.66
CA ALA A 58 -0.38 -3.71 3.26
C ALA A 58 -1.34 -3.33 4.41
N LEU A 59 -2.64 -3.57 4.25
CA LEU A 59 -3.61 -3.43 5.36
C LEU A 59 -3.35 -4.43 6.49
N THR A 60 -2.85 -5.62 6.16
CA THR A 60 -2.44 -6.62 7.17
C THR A 60 -1.16 -6.17 7.90
N GLN A 61 -0.23 -5.54 7.18
CA GLN A 61 1.02 -5.01 7.73
C GLN A 61 0.75 -3.97 8.81
N SER A 62 -0.19 -3.04 8.61
CA SER A 62 -0.53 -2.01 9.61
C SER A 62 -1.16 -2.57 10.89
N GLY A 63 -1.69 -3.79 10.83
CA GLY A 63 -2.17 -4.53 12.01
C GLY A 63 -1.10 -5.42 12.67
N ALA A 64 0.01 -5.70 11.98
CA ALA A 64 1.08 -6.57 12.43
C ALA A 64 2.16 -5.79 13.20
N LYS A 65 2.93 -6.49 14.04
CA LYS A 65 3.99 -5.88 14.86
C LYS A 65 5.26 -6.73 14.82
N GLY A 66 6.38 -6.11 15.19
CA GLY A 66 7.68 -6.77 15.27
C GLY A 66 8.06 -7.43 13.95
N ASP A 67 8.63 -8.63 14.05
CA ASP A 67 9.18 -9.37 12.90
C ASP A 67 8.12 -9.65 11.83
N THR A 68 6.89 -9.98 12.21
CA THR A 68 5.80 -10.22 11.24
C THR A 68 5.49 -8.97 10.42
N GLY A 69 5.44 -7.79 11.07
CA GLY A 69 5.22 -6.54 10.35
C GLY A 69 6.40 -6.20 9.42
N ALA A 70 7.63 -6.46 9.87
CA ALA A 70 8.84 -6.24 9.08
C ALA A 70 8.90 -7.19 7.86
N GLU A 71 8.59 -8.47 8.03
CA GLU A 71 8.57 -9.45 6.94
C GLU A 71 7.56 -9.08 5.85
N ILE A 72 6.34 -8.67 6.23
CA ILE A 72 5.33 -8.23 5.27
C ILE A 72 5.82 -6.97 4.54
N ARG A 73 6.37 -5.98 5.26
CA ARG A 73 6.94 -4.76 4.66
C ARG A 73 8.02 -5.08 3.64
N THR A 74 8.98 -5.92 4.01
CA THR A 74 10.09 -6.33 3.14
C THR A 74 9.59 -7.11 1.92
N GLY A 75 8.68 -8.07 2.10
CA GLY A 75 8.16 -8.88 0.99
C GLY A 75 7.39 -8.06 -0.04
N LEU A 76 6.65 -7.05 0.41
CA LEU A 76 5.92 -6.12 -0.44
C LEU A 76 6.78 -4.95 -0.96
N HIS A 77 8.01 -4.78 -0.45
CA HIS A 77 8.86 -3.61 -0.72
C HIS A 77 8.15 -2.27 -0.43
N LEU A 78 7.38 -2.23 0.66
CA LEU A 78 6.68 -1.01 1.08
C LEU A 78 7.69 0.06 1.57
N PRO A 79 7.31 1.35 1.55
CA PRO A 79 8.06 2.42 2.21
C PRO A 79 8.42 2.09 3.67
N ASP A 80 9.43 2.77 4.21
CA ASP A 80 10.01 2.44 5.52
C ASP A 80 9.02 2.62 6.67
N THR A 81 8.09 3.58 6.56
CA THR A 81 7.10 3.85 7.60
C THR A 81 5.67 3.48 7.18
N GLU A 82 4.81 3.25 8.18
CA GLU A 82 3.38 3.01 7.95
C GLU A 82 2.68 4.26 7.41
N GLU A 83 3.09 5.45 7.87
CA GLU A 83 2.52 6.73 7.43
C GLU A 83 2.78 6.97 5.94
N ASP A 84 4.01 6.78 5.48
CA ASP A 84 4.38 6.93 4.06
C ASP A 84 3.61 5.92 3.18
N THR A 85 3.46 4.69 3.68
CA THR A 85 2.68 3.65 2.99
C THR A 85 1.21 4.06 2.86
N GLU A 86 0.60 4.58 3.93
CA GLU A 86 -0.77 5.06 3.91
C GLU A 86 -0.96 6.25 2.96
N VAL A 87 -0.03 7.22 2.98
CA VAL A 87 -0.08 8.40 2.11
C VAL A 87 0.03 7.98 0.64
N ALA A 88 0.96 7.07 0.32
CA ALA A 88 1.12 6.56 -1.03
C ALA A 88 -0.13 5.82 -1.52
N ILE A 89 -0.71 4.90 -0.72
CA ILE A 89 -1.93 4.16 -1.09
C ILE A 89 -3.11 5.13 -1.30
N LYS A 90 -3.30 6.11 -0.40
CA LYS A 90 -4.34 7.14 -0.54
C LYS A 90 -4.17 7.95 -1.83
N SER A 91 -2.92 8.15 -2.27
CA SER A 91 -2.58 8.86 -3.50
C SER A 91 -2.80 8.02 -4.76
N VAL A 92 -2.59 6.69 -4.70
CA VAL A 92 -2.78 5.78 -5.84
C VAL A 92 -4.25 5.45 -6.09
N LEU A 93 -5.04 5.19 -5.05
CA LEU A 93 -6.44 4.76 -5.18
C LEU A 93 -7.33 5.64 -6.07
N PRO A 94 -7.25 6.99 -6.09
CA PRO A 94 -8.04 7.78 -7.03
C PRO A 94 -7.55 7.66 -8.48
N THR A 95 -6.28 7.31 -8.71
CA THR A 95 -5.69 7.25 -10.06
C THR A 95 -6.08 6.00 -10.85
N ILE A 96 -6.54 4.95 -10.17
CA ILE A 96 -7.00 3.69 -10.80
C ILE A 96 -8.41 3.83 -11.42
N GLN A 97 -9.08 4.96 -11.15
CA GLN A 97 -10.35 5.31 -11.78
C GLN A 97 -10.15 6.51 -12.69
N SER A 98 -10.54 6.35 -13.96
CA SER A 98 -10.53 7.39 -14.97
C SER A 98 -11.77 7.26 -15.85
N GLU A 99 -12.00 8.27 -16.71
CA GLU A 99 -13.08 8.23 -17.70
C GLU A 99 -12.98 7.03 -18.65
N TYR A 100 -11.76 6.55 -18.93
CA TYR A 100 -11.49 5.51 -19.94
C TYR A 100 -11.17 4.13 -19.34
N CYS A 101 -10.87 4.07 -18.04
CA CYS A 101 -10.45 2.85 -17.37
C CYS A 101 -10.97 2.87 -15.93
N SER A 102 -11.71 1.82 -15.56
CA SER A 102 -12.21 1.62 -14.20
C SER A 102 -11.70 0.28 -13.69
N LEU A 103 -10.75 0.34 -12.75
CA LEU A 103 -10.34 -0.83 -11.98
C LEU A 103 -11.14 -0.90 -10.68
N VAL A 104 -12.05 -1.87 -10.61
CA VAL A 104 -12.83 -2.14 -9.39
C VAL A 104 -12.14 -3.27 -8.63
N THR A 105 -11.72 -2.97 -7.40
CA THR A 105 -11.08 -3.93 -6.49
C THR A 105 -11.88 -4.10 -5.21
N ALA A 106 -11.91 -5.31 -4.67
CA ALA A 106 -12.58 -5.64 -3.41
C ALA A 106 -11.59 -6.34 -2.47
N ASN A 107 -11.05 -5.60 -1.53
CA ASN A 107 -10.09 -6.09 -0.54
C ASN A 107 -10.80 -6.25 0.81
N LYS A 108 -10.70 -7.44 1.43
CA LYS A 108 -11.41 -7.74 2.68
C LYS A 108 -10.57 -8.61 3.60
N ILE A 109 -10.56 -8.28 4.89
CA ILE A 109 -9.99 -9.08 5.97
C ILE A 109 -11.14 -9.59 6.83
N TYR A 110 -11.20 -10.91 7.02
CA TYR A 110 -12.10 -11.54 7.97
C TYR A 110 -11.31 -11.87 9.24
N VAL A 111 -11.86 -11.49 10.39
CA VAL A 111 -11.29 -11.80 11.70
C VAL A 111 -12.20 -12.74 12.46
N GLU A 112 -11.61 -13.53 13.34
CA GLU A 112 -12.38 -14.34 14.29
C GLU A 112 -13.24 -13.42 15.18
N LYS A 113 -14.40 -13.91 15.60
CA LYS A 113 -15.38 -13.14 16.37
C LYS A 113 -14.81 -12.65 17.71
N GLU A 114 -13.88 -13.41 18.27
CA GLU A 114 -13.17 -13.11 19.50
C GLU A 114 -11.68 -13.41 19.26
N PRO A 115 -10.74 -12.54 19.65
CA PRO A 115 -10.92 -11.28 20.38
C PRO A 115 -11.42 -10.11 19.50
N SER A 116 -12.09 -9.14 20.13
CA SER A 116 -12.62 -7.94 19.47
C SER A 116 -11.57 -7.14 18.69
N LEU A 117 -11.96 -6.62 17.52
CA LEU A 117 -11.15 -5.66 16.76
C LEU A 117 -10.77 -4.47 17.62
N ARG A 118 -9.48 -4.12 17.61
CA ARG A 118 -9.00 -2.88 18.23
C ARG A 118 -9.43 -1.70 17.36
N THR A 119 -10.46 -0.98 17.77
CA THR A 119 -10.76 0.35 17.25
C THR A 119 -9.77 1.31 17.91
N SER A 120 -8.74 1.76 17.18
CA SER A 120 -7.70 2.61 17.74
C SER A 120 -8.27 3.92 18.32
N SER A 121 -8.24 4.03 19.65
CA SER A 121 -8.35 5.29 20.40
C SER A 121 -7.14 5.39 21.34
N LEU A 122 -5.95 5.60 20.80
CA LEU A 122 -4.78 6.03 21.57
C LEU A 122 -4.04 7.14 20.81
N PRO A 123 -3.54 8.17 21.52
CA PRO A 123 -2.86 9.29 20.91
C PRO A 123 -1.55 8.81 20.29
N ARG A 124 -1.18 9.39 19.15
CA ARG A 124 0.19 9.32 18.65
C ARG A 124 1.11 9.84 19.77
N VAL A 125 1.91 8.96 20.34
CA VAL A 125 2.99 9.28 21.29
C VAL A 125 4.23 9.60 20.49
#